data_AF-A0A952HMQ2-F1
#
_entry.id   AF-A0A952HMQ2-F1
#
_cell.length_a   1.000
_cell.length_b   1.000
_cell.length_c   1.000
_cell.angle_alpha   90.00
_cell.angle_beta   90.00
_cell.angle_gamma   90.00
#
_symmetry.space_group_name_H-M   'P 1'
#
loop_
_entity.id
_entity.type
_entity.pdbx_description
1 polymer ?
#
loop_
_entity_poly.entity_id
_entity_poly.type
_entity_poly.pdbx_seq_one_letter_code
_entity_poly.pdbx_strand_id
1 'polypeptide(L)'
;MGEPLPVHIKRSRLLRARFLRNRTAVAGLIVIFLLVAIAVFGPWLSPWSYDEVDRAAYLKPPSWQHPLGTTQSGRDMWALTLHGLRKSLIIGLVVAILTTSIAAVVGAFAAYYGGWLERFSLWIIDLMLVIPSFLLIALVAGNSAGDTGSWLILVLLLTLFGWMLSARVV
;
A
#
# COMPACT_ATOMS: atom_id res chain seq x y z
N MET A 1 -57.32 4.26 4.34
CA MET A 1 -56.13 4.98 3.84
C MET A 1 -54.94 4.39 4.57
N GLY A 2 -54.22 3.45 3.93
CA GLY A 2 -53.11 2.74 4.57
C GLY A 2 -51.81 3.52 4.35
N GLU A 3 -51.26 4.08 5.43
CA GLU A 3 -49.91 4.62 5.46
C GLU A 3 -48.92 3.54 4.98
N PRO A 4 -48.10 3.77 3.94
CA PRO A 4 -47.12 2.78 3.51
C PRO A 4 -46.06 2.60 4.61
N LEU A 5 -45.91 1.36 5.08
CA LEU A 5 -44.95 0.99 6.13
C LEU A 5 -43.51 1.36 5.74
N PRO A 6 -42.68 1.84 6.67
CA PRO A 6 -41.31 2.26 6.37
C PRO A 6 -40.46 1.05 5.95
N VAL A 7 -40.07 1.02 4.67
CA VAL A 7 -39.21 -0.01 4.11
C VAL A 7 -37.86 0.02 4.82
N HIS A 8 -37.58 -1.00 5.64
CA HIS A 8 -36.26 -1.22 6.24
C HIS A 8 -35.26 -1.63 5.14
N ILE A 9 -34.78 -0.66 4.37
CA ILE A 9 -33.73 -0.89 3.39
C ILE A 9 -32.44 -1.15 4.18
N LYS A 10 -31.93 -2.38 4.12
CA LYS A 10 -30.63 -2.74 4.73
C LYS A 10 -29.56 -1.73 4.27
N ARG A 11 -28.90 -1.06 5.23
CA ARG A 11 -27.82 -0.08 4.98
C ARG A 11 -26.79 -0.58 3.95
N SER A 12 -26.48 -1.88 3.95
CA SER A 12 -25.56 -2.52 2.99
C SER A 12 -26.03 -2.42 1.52
N ARG A 13 -27.33 -2.43 1.25
CA ARG A 13 -27.90 -2.30 -0.11
C ARG A 13 -27.74 -0.88 -0.64
N LEU A 14 -27.94 0.12 0.21
CA LEU A 14 -27.75 1.54 -0.12
C LEU A 14 -26.27 1.87 -0.36
N LEU A 15 -25.37 1.32 0.46
CA LEU A 15 -23.92 1.47 0.28
C LEU A 15 -23.44 0.83 -1.02
N ARG A 16 -23.87 -0.40 -1.33
CA ARG A 16 -23.51 -1.08 -2.60
C ARG A 16 -24.03 -0.32 -3.82
N ALA A 17 -25.29 0.14 -3.79
CA ALA A 17 -25.88 0.89 -4.90
C ALA A 17 -25.16 2.23 -5.15
N ARG A 18 -24.74 2.92 -4.08
CA ARG A 18 -23.95 4.17 -4.18
C ARG A 18 -22.54 3.91 -4.67
N PHE A 19 -21.89 2.85 -4.21
CA PHE A 19 -20.54 2.49 -4.64
C PHE A 19 -20.49 2.09 -6.12
N LEU A 20 -21.42 1.24 -6.57
CA LEU A 20 -21.50 0.81 -7.98
C LEU A 20 -21.85 1.94 -8.96
N ARG A 21 -22.50 2.99 -8.47
CA ARG A 21 -22.80 4.19 -9.27
C ARG A 21 -21.57 5.09 -9.45
N ASN A 22 -20.56 4.96 -8.58
CA ASN A 22 -19.32 5.71 -8.70
C ASN A 22 -18.31 4.97 -9.59
N ARG A 23 -18.26 5.35 -10.87
CA ARG A 23 -17.41 4.70 -11.88
C ARG A 23 -15.92 4.69 -11.50
N THR A 24 -15.43 5.73 -10.82
CA THR A 24 -14.02 5.79 -10.40
C THR A 24 -13.72 4.80 -9.27
N ALA A 25 -14.63 4.67 -8.30
CA ALA A 25 -14.49 3.70 -7.22
C ALA A 25 -14.53 2.25 -7.73
N VAL A 26 -15.42 1.96 -8.68
CA VAL A 26 -15.49 0.64 -9.32
C VAL A 26 -14.24 0.35 -10.15
N ALA A 27 -13.76 1.31 -10.94
CA ALA A 27 -12.53 1.15 -11.71
C ALA A 27 -11.32 0.86 -10.80
N GLY A 28 -11.16 1.61 -9.71
CA GLY A 28 -10.10 1.36 -8.73
C GLY A 28 -10.19 -0.03 -8.09
N LEU A 29 -11.40 -0.47 -7.75
CA LEU A 29 -11.63 -1.81 -7.20
C LEU A 29 -11.23 -2.92 -8.19
N ILE A 30 -11.58 -2.77 -9.48
CA ILE A 30 -11.20 -3.71 -10.54
C ILE A 30 -9.68 -3.77 -10.67
N VAL A 31 -8.99 -2.62 -10.69
CA VAL A 31 -7.52 -2.58 -10.79
C VAL A 31 -6.86 -3.26 -9.60
N ILE A 32 -7.28 -2.95 -8.37
CA ILE A 32 -6.75 -3.61 -7.16
C ILE A 32 -7.00 -5.12 -7.22
N PHE A 33 -8.20 -5.54 -7.62
CA PHE A 33 -8.52 -6.95 -7.76
C PHE A 33 -7.61 -7.66 -8.76
N LEU A 34 -7.37 -7.06 -9.93
CA LEU A 34 -6.44 -7.59 -10.93
C LEU A 34 -5.01 -7.67 -10.40
N LEU A 35 -4.52 -6.64 -9.70
CA LEU A 35 -3.18 -6.65 -9.10
C LEU A 35 -3.04 -7.75 -8.04
N VAL A 36 -4.06 -7.94 -7.20
CA VAL A 36 -4.08 -9.02 -6.20
C VAL A 36 -4.10 -10.38 -6.88
N ALA A 37 -4.93 -10.55 -7.93
CA ALA A 37 -4.95 -11.79 -8.70
C ALA A 37 -3.56 -12.07 -9.32
N ILE A 38 -2.93 -11.08 -9.96
CA ILE A 38 -1.58 -11.23 -10.51
C ILE A 38 -0.55 -11.54 -9.42
N ALA A 39 -0.65 -10.92 -8.24
CA ALA A 39 0.30 -11.19 -7.15
C ALA A 39 0.15 -12.60 -6.54
N VAL A 40 -1.07 -13.14 -6.54
CA VAL A 40 -1.36 -14.48 -6.00
C VAL A 40 -1.07 -15.57 -7.02
N PHE A 41 -1.53 -15.40 -8.26
CA PHE A 41 -1.40 -16.39 -9.33
C PHE A 41 -0.10 -16.24 -10.13
N GLY A 42 0.51 -15.05 -10.14
CA GLY A 42 1.72 -14.73 -10.89
C GLY A 42 2.91 -15.66 -10.66
N PRO A 43 3.21 -16.11 -9.42
CA PRO A 43 4.26 -17.09 -9.19
C PRO A 43 4.07 -18.41 -9.95
N TRP A 44 2.82 -18.80 -10.26
CA TRP A 44 2.55 -19.99 -11.07
C TRP A 44 2.64 -19.74 -12.58
N LEU A 45 2.61 -18.47 -13.00
CA LEU A 45 2.80 -18.05 -14.39
C LEU A 45 4.28 -17.84 -14.74
N SER A 46 5.18 -17.73 -13.74
CA SER A 46 6.60 -17.54 -13.96
C SER A 46 7.35 -18.88 -14.06
N PRO A 47 8.13 -19.12 -15.13
CA PRO A 47 9.01 -20.29 -15.21
C PRO A 47 10.20 -20.22 -14.24
N TRP A 48 10.54 -19.00 -13.80
CA TRP A 48 11.71 -18.71 -12.98
C TRP A 48 11.31 -18.27 -11.58
N SER A 49 12.11 -18.64 -10.58
CA SER A 49 12.00 -18.07 -9.23
C SER A 49 12.66 -16.69 -9.14
N TYR A 50 12.23 -15.85 -8.20
CA TYR A 50 12.75 -14.48 -8.04
C TYR A 50 14.22 -14.46 -7.57
N ASP A 51 14.69 -15.53 -6.95
CA ASP A 51 16.03 -15.71 -6.41
C ASP A 51 16.97 -16.44 -7.37
N GLU A 52 16.42 -17.09 -8.40
CA GLU A 52 17.19 -17.79 -9.43
C GLU A 52 17.98 -16.82 -10.31
N VAL A 53 19.17 -17.26 -10.70
CA VAL A 53 20.10 -16.50 -11.55
C VAL A 53 20.44 -17.34 -12.76
N ASP A 54 20.07 -16.85 -13.94
CA ASP A 54 20.52 -17.39 -15.20
C ASP A 54 21.89 -16.80 -15.56
N ARG A 55 22.94 -17.62 -15.39
CA ARG A 55 24.32 -17.26 -15.72
C ARG A 55 24.58 -17.13 -17.23
N ALA A 56 23.66 -17.58 -18.08
CA ALA A 56 23.78 -17.45 -19.53
C ALA A 56 23.02 -16.24 -20.10
N ALA A 57 22.27 -15.51 -19.25
CA ALA A 57 21.41 -14.42 -19.66
C ALA A 57 21.63 -13.15 -18.82
N TYR A 58 22.79 -12.52 -18.98
CA TYR A 58 23.05 -11.19 -18.40
C TYR A 58 22.56 -10.08 -19.34
N LEU A 59 21.78 -9.12 -18.82
CA LEU A 59 21.33 -7.93 -19.57
C LEU A 59 20.65 -8.27 -20.92
N LYS A 60 19.92 -9.38 -20.98
CA LYS A 60 19.24 -9.78 -22.22
C LYS A 60 17.92 -9.02 -22.40
N PRO A 61 17.59 -8.64 -23.64
CA PRO A 61 16.31 -8.02 -23.95
C PRO A 61 15.13 -9.01 -23.73
N PRO A 62 13.89 -8.52 -23.75
CA PRO A 62 12.69 -9.36 -23.66
C PRO A 62 12.71 -10.54 -24.65
N SER A 63 12.35 -11.73 -24.16
CA SER A 63 12.29 -12.97 -24.92
C SER A 63 11.19 -13.89 -24.38
N TRP A 64 10.86 -14.96 -25.11
CA TRP A 64 9.88 -15.95 -24.64
C TRP A 64 10.25 -16.61 -23.31
N GLN A 65 11.56 -16.76 -23.03
CA GLN A 65 12.06 -17.30 -21.76
C GLN A 65 12.11 -16.25 -20.64
N HIS A 66 12.31 -14.97 -21.01
CA HIS A 66 12.37 -13.84 -20.10
C HIS A 66 11.46 -12.71 -20.61
N PRO A 67 10.15 -12.73 -20.29
CA PRO A 67 9.17 -11.82 -20.88
C PRO A 67 9.49 -10.34 -20.72
N LEU A 68 10.18 -9.96 -19.63
CA LEU A 68 10.65 -8.60 -19.36
C LEU A 68 12.17 -8.43 -19.48
N GLY A 69 12.87 -9.44 -20.01
CA GLY A 69 14.32 -9.48 -20.06
C GLY A 69 14.96 -9.80 -18.71
N THR A 70 16.29 -9.67 -18.66
CA THR A 70 17.08 -10.00 -17.47
C THR A 70 17.87 -8.82 -16.93
N THR A 71 18.16 -8.84 -15.64
CA THR A 71 18.99 -7.82 -14.97
C THR A 71 20.48 -8.00 -15.30
N GLN A 72 21.29 -7.02 -14.87
CA GLN A 72 22.75 -7.11 -14.93
C GLN A 72 23.31 -8.30 -14.14
N SER A 73 22.57 -8.77 -13.13
CA SER A 73 22.92 -9.94 -12.32
C SER A 73 22.37 -11.25 -12.88
N GLY A 74 21.69 -11.25 -14.04
CA GLY A 74 21.14 -12.44 -14.68
C GLY A 74 19.84 -12.93 -14.06
N ARG A 75 19.13 -12.08 -13.31
CA ARG A 75 17.82 -12.42 -12.74
C ARG A 75 16.70 -12.08 -13.72
N ASP A 76 15.65 -12.90 -13.71
CA ASP A 76 14.46 -12.66 -14.52
C ASP A 76 13.66 -11.45 -13.98
N MET A 77 13.46 -10.44 -14.83
CA MET A 77 12.79 -9.20 -14.43
C MET A 77 11.29 -9.40 -14.18
N TRP A 78 10.67 -10.37 -14.86
CA TRP A 78 9.27 -10.72 -14.66
C TRP A 78 9.03 -11.33 -13.28
N ALA A 79 9.82 -12.33 -12.90
CA ALA A 79 9.80 -12.94 -11.56
C ALA A 79 10.06 -11.92 -10.45
N LEU A 80 11.04 -11.02 -10.63
CA LEU A 80 11.32 -9.94 -9.69
C LEU A 80 10.15 -8.96 -9.54
N THR A 81 9.50 -8.61 -10.65
CA THR A 81 8.36 -7.68 -10.65
C THR A 81 7.15 -8.30 -9.93
N LEU A 82 6.85 -9.57 -10.17
CA LEU A 82 5.77 -10.28 -9.50
C LEU A 82 5.99 -10.40 -7.98
N HIS A 83 7.22 -10.73 -7.58
CA HIS A 83 7.57 -10.78 -6.17
C HIS A 83 7.50 -9.41 -5.51
N GLY A 84 8.00 -8.38 -6.19
CA GLY A 84 7.89 -6.99 -5.78
C GLY A 84 6.43 -6.54 -5.63
N LEU A 85 5.56 -6.88 -6.58
CA LEU A 85 4.13 -6.59 -6.52
C LEU A 85 3.48 -7.21 -5.27
N ARG A 86 3.76 -8.49 -4.99
CA ARG A 86 3.22 -9.17 -3.81
C ARG A 86 3.68 -8.50 -2.51
N LYS A 87 4.97 -8.19 -2.38
CA LYS A 87 5.49 -7.49 -1.19
C LYS A 87 4.88 -6.10 -1.06
N SER A 88 4.81 -5.33 -2.14
CA SER A 88 4.23 -3.98 -2.13
C SER A 88 2.76 -3.97 -1.73
N LEU A 89 1.96 -4.94 -2.17
CA LEU A 89 0.56 -5.06 -1.76
C LEU A 89 0.42 -5.34 -0.25
N ILE A 90 1.24 -6.25 0.29
CA ILE A 90 1.23 -6.58 1.72
C ILE A 90 1.65 -5.37 2.54
N ILE A 91 2.78 -4.73 2.19
CA ILE A 91 3.29 -3.53 2.87
C ILE A 91 2.23 -2.43 2.83
N GLY A 92 1.68 -2.13 1.64
CA GLY A 92 0.68 -1.09 1.47
C GLY A 92 -0.57 -1.32 2.31
N LEU A 93 -1.07 -2.56 2.36
CA LEU A 93 -2.24 -2.92 3.17
C LEU A 93 -1.98 -2.74 4.67
N VAL A 94 -0.86 -3.26 5.17
CA VAL A 94 -0.50 -3.17 6.60
C VAL A 94 -0.30 -1.71 7.00
N VAL A 95 0.47 -0.95 6.20
CA VAL A 95 0.71 0.48 6.44
C VAL A 95 -0.61 1.26 6.41
N ALA A 96 -1.52 1.00 5.46
CA ALA A 96 -2.80 1.70 5.39
C ALA A 96 -3.65 1.49 6.65
N ILE A 97 -3.71 0.25 7.16
CA ILE A 97 -4.45 -0.07 8.39
C ILE A 97 -3.82 0.64 9.59
N LEU A 98 -2.50 0.54 9.77
CA LEU A 98 -1.81 1.13 10.92
C LEU A 98 -1.86 2.66 10.89
N THR A 99 -1.56 3.28 9.76
CA THR A 99 -1.57 4.75 9.63
C THR A 99 -2.97 5.31 9.82
N THR A 100 -4.00 4.68 9.25
CA THR A 100 -5.39 5.11 9.44
C THR A 100 -5.83 4.96 10.89
N SER A 101 -5.42 3.88 11.56
CA SER A 101 -5.77 3.66 12.98
C SER A 101 -5.11 4.72 13.87
N ILE A 102 -3.82 4.99 13.68
CA ILE A 102 -3.10 6.03 14.44
C ILE A 102 -3.71 7.40 14.14
N ALA A 103 -3.94 7.73 12.87
CA ALA A 103 -4.53 8.99 12.46
C ALA A 103 -5.93 9.18 13.04
N ALA A 104 -6.76 8.12 13.06
CA ALA A 104 -8.10 8.17 13.64
C ALA A 104 -8.05 8.42 15.15
N VAL A 105 -7.15 7.75 15.88
CA VAL A 105 -7.01 7.92 17.33
C VAL A 105 -6.49 9.31 17.66
N VAL A 106 -5.42 9.75 17.01
CA VAL A 106 -4.80 11.06 17.29
C VAL A 106 -5.69 12.20 16.82
N GLY A 107 -6.25 12.12 15.61
CA GLY A 107 -7.16 13.12 15.06
C GLY A 107 -8.43 13.27 15.89
N ALA A 108 -9.09 12.15 16.24
CA ALA A 108 -10.28 12.19 17.09
C ALA A 108 -9.97 12.73 18.50
N PHE A 109 -8.81 12.40 19.07
CA PHE A 109 -8.40 12.94 20.37
C PHE A 109 -8.18 14.46 20.30
N ALA A 110 -7.46 14.94 19.29
CA ALA A 110 -7.24 16.37 19.07
C ALA A 110 -8.56 17.13 18.85
N ALA A 111 -9.46 16.58 18.04
CA ALA A 111 -10.76 17.15 17.73
C ALA A 111 -11.73 17.15 18.94
N TYR A 112 -11.67 16.13 19.79
CA TYR A 112 -12.56 16.02 20.96
C TYR A 112 -12.24 17.05 22.04
N TYR A 113 -10.97 17.23 22.38
CA TYR A 113 -10.56 18.18 23.43
C TYR A 113 -10.46 19.62 22.92
N GLY A 114 -10.11 19.81 21.64
CA GLY A 114 -9.94 21.12 21.02
C GLY A 114 -8.91 22.02 21.71
N GLY A 115 -8.82 23.26 21.25
CA GLY A 115 -8.09 24.33 21.94
C GLY A 115 -6.57 24.13 21.95
N TRP A 116 -5.96 24.04 23.14
CA TRP A 116 -4.49 23.94 23.25
C TRP A 116 -3.95 22.55 22.86
N LEU A 117 -4.69 21.47 23.17
CA LEU A 117 -4.28 20.10 22.82
C LEU A 117 -4.29 19.88 21.31
N GLU A 118 -5.27 20.46 20.61
CA GLU A 118 -5.33 20.47 19.16
C GLU A 118 -4.11 21.19 18.56
N ARG A 119 -3.82 22.42 19.04
CA ARG A 119 -2.65 23.20 18.58
C ARG A 119 -1.33 22.49 18.84
N PHE A 120 -1.19 21.85 19.99
CA PHE A 120 0.02 21.07 20.32
C PHE A 120 0.17 19.83 19.44
N SER A 121 -0.92 19.12 19.18
CA SER A 121 -0.92 17.94 18.30
C SER A 121 -0.56 18.32 16.87
N LEU A 122 -1.18 19.37 16.33
CA LEU A 122 -0.85 19.90 15.00
C LEU A 122 0.60 20.37 14.92
N TRP A 123 1.11 21.04 15.97
CA TRP A 123 2.50 21.48 16.02
C TRP A 123 3.50 20.31 15.97
N ILE A 124 3.23 19.21 16.68
CA ILE A 124 4.05 17.98 16.58
C ILE A 124 4.02 17.43 15.15
N ILE A 125 2.84 17.36 14.53
CA ILE A 125 2.70 16.86 13.16
C ILE A 125 3.47 17.78 12.19
N ASP A 126 3.40 19.11 12.36
CA ASP A 126 4.17 20.07 11.55
C ASP A 126 5.67 19.84 11.71
N LEU A 127 6.16 19.71 12.94
CA LEU A 127 7.57 19.49 13.23
C LEU A 127 8.08 18.18 12.60
N MET A 128 7.31 17.10 12.70
CA MET A 128 7.70 15.82 12.11
C MET A 128 7.67 15.82 10.58
N LEU A 129 6.79 16.61 9.94
CA LEU A 129 6.74 16.75 8.48
C LEU A 129 7.91 17.56 7.90
N VAL A 130 8.61 18.36 8.71
CA VAL A 130 9.85 19.04 8.30
C VAL A 130 10.95 18.04 7.96
N ILE A 131 10.94 16.87 8.61
CA ILE A 131 11.91 15.81 8.36
C ILE A 131 11.60 15.16 7.00
N PRO A 132 12.56 15.10 6.06
CA PRO A 132 12.36 14.46 4.76
C PRO A 132 12.26 12.93 4.91
N SER A 133 11.05 12.45 5.19
CA SER A 133 10.75 11.03 5.46
C SER A 133 11.20 10.10 4.34
N PHE A 134 11.08 10.53 3.08
CA PHE A 134 11.55 9.79 1.93
C PHE A 134 13.06 9.52 1.98
N LEU A 135 13.88 10.49 2.40
CA LEU A 135 15.33 10.31 2.50
C LEU A 135 15.69 9.26 3.56
N LEU A 136 15.01 9.29 4.72
CA LEU A 136 15.23 8.31 5.78
C LEU A 136 14.83 6.90 5.33
N ILE A 137 13.68 6.77 4.67
CA ILE A 137 13.22 5.49 4.13
C ILE A 137 14.22 4.97 3.09
N ALA A 138 14.66 5.80 2.15
CA ALA A 138 15.60 5.40 1.11
C ALA A 138 16.97 4.98 1.68
N LEU A 139 17.50 5.71 2.66
CA LEU A 139 18.77 5.40 3.31
C LEU A 139 18.72 4.03 4.01
N VAL A 140 17.64 3.77 4.73
CA VAL A 140 17.49 2.50 5.47
C VAL A 140 17.17 1.34 4.53
N ALA A 141 16.37 1.57 3.48
CA ALA A 141 16.07 0.56 2.45
C ALA A 141 17.32 0.12 1.69
N GLY A 142 18.20 1.06 1.31
CA GLY A 142 19.41 0.77 0.56
C GLY A 142 20.42 -0.08 1.34
N ASN A 143 20.56 0.17 2.64
CA ASN A 143 21.51 -0.58 3.50
C ASN A 143 21.00 -1.96 3.93
N SER A 144 19.71 -2.23 3.77
CA SER A 144 19.07 -3.47 4.22
C SER A 144 18.70 -4.40 3.05
N ALA A 145 19.13 -4.10 1.82
CA ALA A 145 18.77 -4.84 0.61
C ALA A 145 19.12 -6.36 0.59
N GLY A 146 19.83 -6.88 1.59
CA GLY A 146 20.19 -8.29 1.73
C GLY A 146 19.46 -9.08 2.83
N ASP A 147 18.74 -8.44 3.74
CA ASP A 147 18.20 -9.12 4.93
C ASP A 147 16.67 -9.36 4.85
N THR A 148 16.21 -10.47 5.41
CA THR A 148 14.79 -10.88 5.35
C THR A 148 13.89 -9.94 6.18
N GLY A 149 14.47 -9.18 7.12
CA GLY A 149 13.78 -8.21 7.98
C GLY A 149 13.48 -6.84 7.35
N SER A 150 13.99 -6.55 6.15
CA SER A 150 13.99 -5.19 5.60
C SER A 150 12.62 -4.63 5.28
N TRP A 151 11.66 -5.49 4.92
CA TRP A 151 10.30 -5.04 4.63
C TRP A 151 9.54 -4.60 5.89
N LEU A 152 9.84 -5.15 7.07
CA LEU A 152 9.24 -4.73 8.34
C LEU A 152 9.70 -3.33 8.72
N ILE A 153 10.98 -3.02 8.47
CA ILE A 153 11.53 -1.68 8.69
C ILE A 153 10.83 -0.67 7.77
N LEU A 154 10.56 -1.03 6.50
CA LEU A 154 9.77 -0.20 5.61
C LEU A 154 8.35 0.03 6.15
N VAL A 155 7.66 -1.01 6.62
CA VAL A 155 6.33 -0.87 7.23
C VAL A 155 6.38 0.07 8.43
N LEU A 156 7.38 -0.08 9.32
CA LEU A 156 7.53 0.76 10.49
C LEU A 156 7.75 2.22 10.11
N LEU A 157 8.69 2.50 9.20
CA LEU A 157 8.99 3.86 8.76
C LEU A 157 7.80 4.48 8.03
N LEU A 158 7.20 3.78 7.08
CA LEU A 158 6.01 4.26 6.38
C LEU A 158 4.84 4.50 7.33
N THR A 159 4.68 3.66 8.35
CA THR A 159 3.65 3.85 9.37
C THR A 159 3.95 5.08 10.22
N LEU A 160 5.18 5.21 10.71
CA LEU A 160 5.62 6.33 11.55
C LEU A 160 5.52 7.68 10.85
N PHE A 161 5.75 7.72 9.53
CA PHE A 161 5.69 8.96 8.77
C PHE A 161 4.36 9.21 8.05
N GLY A 162 3.58 8.16 7.77
CA GLY A 162 2.37 8.24 6.95
C GLY A 162 1.11 8.74 7.68
N TRP A 163 1.01 8.52 9.00
CA TRP A 163 -0.17 8.91 9.78
C TRP A 163 -0.36 10.44 9.88
N MET A 164 0.74 11.18 9.80
CA MET A 164 0.77 12.64 9.98
C MET A 164 -0.16 13.41 9.04
N LEU A 165 -0.16 13.07 7.74
CA LEU A 165 -1.02 13.72 6.76
C LEU A 165 -2.49 13.39 6.99
N SER A 166 -2.77 12.13 7.33
CA SER A 166 -4.15 11.66 7.56
C SER A 166 -4.72 12.25 8.86
N ALA A 167 -3.91 12.38 9.91
CA ALA A 167 -4.33 12.89 11.22
C ALA A 167 -4.75 14.36 11.20
N ARG A 168 -4.33 15.15 10.19
CA ARG A 168 -4.79 16.54 10.02
C ARG A 168 -6.17 16.67 9.40
N VAL A 169 -6.59 15.66 8.66
CA VAL A 169 -7.84 15.67 7.89
C VAL A 169 -9.00 15.12 8.71
N VAL A 170 -8.69 14.19 9.63
CA VAL A 170 -9.64 13.58 10.57
C VAL A 170 -9.98 14.55 11.69
#